data_AF-A0A7C5JK30-F1
#
_entry.id   AF-A0A7C5JK30-F1
#
_cell.length_a   1.000
_cell.length_b   1.000
_cell.length_c   1.000
_cell.angle_alpha   90.00
_cell.angle_beta   90.00
_cell.angle_gamma   90.00
#
_symmetry.space_group_name_H-M   'P 1'
#
loop_
_entity.id
_entity.type
_entity.pdbx_description
1 polymer ?
#
loop_
_entity_poly.entity_id
_entity_poly.type
_entity_poly.pdbx_seq_one_letter_code
_entity_poly.pdbx_strand_id
1 'polypeptide(L)'
;MFSKKVDKSVKVEGDNLAPIITGDNNTLNLPRHKIPKVLPKQVGLANDIDFVGRKEELQNVDELLNQNSMLLLLNGIGGIGKSTLVSYYLNQHKEAYNYYGFIQVDNDIKLNLVTALSTSLNLQSEKIDDL
;
A
#
# COMPACT_ATOMS: atom_id res chain seq x y z
N MET A 1 -16.06 -50.26 -18.74
CA MET A 1 -16.26 -49.17 -17.76
C MET A 1 -15.13 -48.17 -17.99
N PHE A 2 -15.33 -47.18 -18.87
CA PHE A 2 -14.29 -46.22 -19.25
C PHE A 2 -14.61 -44.87 -18.59
N SER A 3 -13.76 -44.40 -17.69
CA SER A 3 -13.85 -43.05 -17.13
C SER A 3 -12.99 -42.12 -17.97
N LYS A 4 -13.64 -41.18 -18.66
CA LYS A 4 -13.02 -40.19 -19.55
C LYS A 4 -12.44 -39.07 -18.68
N LYS A 5 -11.10 -38.97 -18.59
CA LYS A 5 -10.42 -37.76 -18.11
C LYS A 5 -10.84 -36.60 -19.02
N VAL A 6 -11.40 -35.55 -18.44
CA VAL A 6 -11.66 -34.29 -19.14
C VAL A 6 -10.52 -33.35 -18.77
N ASP A 7 -9.61 -33.14 -19.72
CA ASP A 7 -8.64 -32.05 -19.70
C ASP A 7 -9.38 -30.72 -19.64
N LYS A 8 -9.14 -29.93 -18.59
CA LYS A 8 -9.52 -28.51 -18.55
C LYS A 8 -8.30 -27.68 -18.92
N SER A 9 -8.17 -27.36 -20.20
CA SER A 9 -7.23 -26.36 -20.70
C SER A 9 -7.73 -24.98 -20.26
N VAL A 10 -7.03 -24.32 -19.33
CA VAL A 10 -7.30 -22.92 -18.98
C VAL A 10 -6.37 -22.04 -19.83
N LYS A 11 -6.96 -21.25 -20.72
CA LYS A 11 -6.27 -20.19 -21.45
C LYS A 11 -6.27 -18.95 -20.55
N VAL A 12 -5.10 -18.47 -20.13
CA VAL A 12 -4.96 -17.26 -19.31
C VAL A 12 -4.20 -16.23 -20.13
N GLU A 13 -4.86 -15.14 -20.49
CA GLU A 13 -4.25 -13.98 -21.14
C GLU A 13 -4.85 -12.72 -20.47
N GLY A 14 -3.99 -11.90 -19.86
CA GLY A 14 -4.28 -10.51 -19.46
C GLY A 14 -4.98 -10.29 -18.10
N ASP A 15 -4.21 -9.74 -17.16
CA ASP A 15 -4.53 -8.85 -16.02
C ASP A 15 -5.88 -9.02 -15.29
N ASN A 16 -5.79 -9.43 -14.02
CA ASN A 16 -6.84 -9.37 -12.97
C ASN A 16 -8.02 -10.37 -13.05
N LEU A 17 -7.81 -11.54 -13.67
CA LEU A 17 -8.79 -12.62 -13.64
C LEU A 17 -8.37 -13.70 -12.63
N ALA A 18 -8.92 -13.66 -11.40
CA ALA A 18 -8.93 -14.85 -10.57
C ALA A 18 -9.87 -15.88 -11.24
N PRO A 19 -9.45 -17.13 -11.46
CA PRO A 19 -10.34 -18.14 -12.02
C PRO A 19 -11.46 -18.43 -11.03
N ILE A 20 -12.71 -18.30 -11.50
CA ILE A 20 -13.91 -18.72 -10.80
C ILE A 20 -13.90 -20.25 -10.81
N ILE A 21 -13.64 -20.89 -9.67
CA ILE A 21 -13.96 -22.30 -9.47
C ILE A 21 -15.05 -22.36 -8.42
N THR A 22 -16.29 -22.51 -8.87
CA THR A 22 -17.41 -22.85 -8.00
C THR A 22 -18.18 -23.97 -8.68
N GLY A 23 -18.10 -25.17 -8.10
CA GLY A 23 -19.15 -26.16 -8.28
C GLY A 23 -20.40 -25.59 -7.63
N ASP A 24 -21.51 -25.65 -8.36
CA ASP A 24 -22.86 -25.22 -7.98
C ASP A 24 -23.23 -23.82 -8.54
N ASN A 25 -24.30 -23.80 -9.32
CA ASN A 25 -24.67 -22.79 -10.33
C ASN A 25 -25.11 -21.41 -9.79
N ASN A 26 -24.63 -20.98 -8.63
CA ASN A 26 -24.96 -19.66 -8.08
C ASN A 26 -23.73 -18.75 -8.14
N THR A 27 -23.64 -17.93 -9.18
CA THR A 27 -22.68 -16.82 -9.27
C THR A 27 -23.01 -15.77 -8.22
N LEU A 28 -22.35 -15.86 -7.06
CA LEU A 28 -22.33 -14.79 -6.05
C LEU A 28 -21.57 -13.59 -6.63
N ASN A 29 -22.33 -12.58 -7.06
CA ASN A 29 -21.77 -11.31 -7.53
C ASN A 29 -21.40 -10.47 -6.30
N LEU A 30 -20.29 -10.79 -5.65
CA LEU A 30 -19.77 -10.01 -4.53
C LEU A 30 -19.37 -8.61 -5.04
N PRO A 31 -19.81 -7.51 -4.40
CA PRO A 31 -19.35 -6.19 -4.78
C PRO A 31 -17.84 -6.12 -4.59
N ARG A 32 -17.10 -5.82 -5.67
CA ARG A 32 -15.65 -5.64 -5.61
C ARG A 32 -15.36 -4.43 -4.70
N HIS A 33 -14.78 -4.68 -3.53
CA HIS A 33 -14.33 -3.62 -2.64
C HIS A 33 -13.19 -2.85 -3.31
N LYS A 34 -13.42 -1.56 -3.60
CA LYS A 34 -12.41 -0.70 -4.24
C LYS A 34 -11.44 -0.18 -3.19
N ILE A 35 -10.23 -0.75 -3.17
CA ILE A 35 -9.16 -0.30 -2.29
C ILE A 35 -8.74 1.12 -2.68
N PRO A 36 -8.70 2.08 -1.75
CA PRO A 36 -8.25 3.44 -2.03
C PRO A 36 -6.75 3.47 -2.34
N LYS A 37 -6.32 4.37 -3.24
CA LYS A 37 -4.89 4.58 -3.58
C LYS A 37 -4.06 5.02 -2.35
N VAL A 38 -4.69 5.69 -1.38
CA VAL A 38 -4.03 6.21 -0.16
C VAL A 38 -4.40 5.33 1.04
N LEU A 39 -3.39 4.81 1.74
CA LEU A 39 -3.51 3.89 2.88
C LEU A 39 -2.57 4.34 4.03
N PRO A 40 -2.98 4.91 5.17
CA PRO A 40 -4.30 5.36 5.63
C PRO A 40 -4.72 6.72 5.04
N LYS A 41 -6.00 7.07 5.21
CA LYS A 41 -6.53 8.39 4.93
C LYS A 41 -6.06 9.39 6.01
N GLN A 42 -4.80 9.84 5.97
CA GLN A 42 -4.31 10.85 6.93
C GLN A 42 -3.46 11.98 6.34
N VAL A 43 -3.49 13.07 7.11
CA VAL A 43 -3.17 14.47 6.88
C VAL A 43 -1.66 14.72 6.99
N GLY A 44 -1.12 15.60 6.14
CA GLY A 44 0.25 16.10 6.29
C GLY A 44 1.17 15.90 5.09
N LEU A 45 0.62 15.84 3.87
CA LEU A 45 1.44 16.05 2.68
C LEU A 45 1.80 17.54 2.65
N ALA A 46 3.09 17.84 2.80
CA ALA A 46 3.58 19.21 2.68
C ALA A 46 3.28 19.71 1.26
N ASN A 47 2.64 20.87 1.17
CA ASN A 47 2.36 21.53 -0.10
C ASN A 47 3.58 22.35 -0.55
N ASP A 48 3.68 22.62 -1.85
CA ASP A 48 4.80 23.34 -2.47
C ASP A 48 5.06 24.74 -1.88
N ILE A 49 4.05 25.37 -1.28
CA ILE A 49 4.14 26.73 -0.75
C ILE A 49 5.04 26.81 0.50
N ASP A 50 5.14 25.72 1.27
CA ASP A 50 5.81 25.71 2.57
C ASP A 50 7.14 24.93 2.57
N PHE A 51 7.59 24.44 1.42
CA PHE A 51 8.80 23.62 1.29
C PHE A 51 9.91 24.37 0.55
N VAL A 52 11.03 24.65 1.22
CA VAL A 52 12.15 25.42 0.66
C VAL A 52 13.47 24.68 0.82
N GLY A 53 14.27 24.69 -0.25
CA GLY A 53 15.59 24.05 -0.30
C GLY A 53 15.49 22.53 -0.49
N ARG A 54 16.48 21.79 0.02
CA ARG A 54 16.50 20.32 0.06
C ARG A 54 16.52 19.59 -1.29
N LYS A 55 16.91 20.27 -2.37
CA LYS A 55 16.93 19.70 -3.72
C LYS A 55 17.84 18.47 -3.81
N GLU A 56 19.03 18.56 -3.22
CA GLU A 56 19.99 17.45 -3.20
C GLU A 56 19.46 16.25 -2.40
N GLU A 57 18.85 16.49 -1.23
CA GLU A 57 18.28 15.41 -0.45
C GLU A 57 17.08 14.74 -1.15
N LEU A 58 16.22 15.50 -1.83
CA LEU A 58 15.13 14.94 -2.62
C LEU A 58 15.64 14.08 -3.76
N GLN A 59 16.67 14.54 -4.47
CA GLN A 59 17.29 13.77 -5.55
C GLN A 59 17.92 12.47 -5.01
N ASN A 60 18.61 12.54 -3.86
CA ASN A 60 19.18 11.35 -3.23
C ASN A 60 18.09 10.35 -2.80
N VAL A 61 16.95 10.83 -2.27
CA VAL A 61 15.80 9.96 -1.94
C VAL A 61 15.31 9.24 -3.20
N ASP A 62 15.13 9.98 -4.30
CA ASP A 62 14.66 9.41 -5.57
C ASP A 62 15.61 8.36 -6.12
N GLU A 63 16.91 8.68 -6.19
CA GLU A 63 17.94 7.78 -6.70
C GLU A 63 18.01 6.50 -5.86
N LEU A 64 18.02 6.60 -4.53
CA LEU A 64 18.12 5.44 -3.65
C LEU A 64 16.90 4.53 -3.75
N LEU A 65 15.69 5.08 -3.81
CA LEU A 65 14.46 4.30 -3.97
C LEU A 65 14.37 3.62 -5.35
N ASN A 66 14.86 4.28 -6.40
CA ASN A 66 14.86 3.74 -7.76
C ASN A 66 15.99 2.70 -8.01
N GLN A 67 17.05 2.69 -7.21
CA GLN A 67 18.17 1.74 -7.31
C GLN A 67 17.89 0.37 -6.65
N ASN A 68 16.63 -0.09 -6.61
CA ASN A 68 16.15 -1.32 -5.96
C ASN A 68 16.23 -1.34 -4.42
N SER A 69 16.36 -0.20 -3.75
CA SER A 69 16.27 -0.16 -2.29
C SER A 69 14.81 -0.23 -1.84
N MET A 70 14.38 -1.38 -1.31
CA MET A 70 13.03 -1.52 -0.73
C MET A 70 12.84 -0.71 0.56
N LEU A 71 13.94 -0.28 1.20
CA LEU A 71 13.93 0.44 2.47
C LEU A 71 14.98 1.57 2.44
N LEU A 72 14.53 2.77 2.78
CA LEU A 72 15.39 3.93 2.99
C LEU A 72 15.26 4.41 4.45
N LEU A 73 16.37 4.48 5.17
CA LEU A 73 16.42 5.00 6.53
C LEU A 73 16.96 6.44 6.53
N LEU A 74 16.12 7.39 6.93
CA LEU A 74 16.48 8.81 7.03
C LEU A 74 16.86 9.16 8.48
N ASN A 75 18.14 9.43 8.68
CA ASN A 75 18.70 9.82 9.98
C ASN A 75 18.86 11.33 10.11
N GLY A 76 18.89 11.84 11.35
CA GLY A 76 19.15 13.26 11.63
C GLY A 76 18.53 13.73 12.94
N ILE A 77 18.87 14.95 13.36
CA ILE A 77 18.39 15.51 14.64
C ILE A 77 16.86 15.73 14.65
N GLY A 78 16.29 15.81 15.85
CA GLY A 78 14.87 16.17 16.02
C GLY A 78 14.58 17.57 15.45
N GLY A 79 13.41 17.76 14.85
CA GLY A 79 12.99 19.07 14.32
C GLY A 79 13.67 19.51 13.01
N ILE A 80 14.64 18.75 12.47
CA ILE A 80 15.33 19.12 11.20
C ILE A 80 14.46 18.97 9.95
N GLY A 81 13.21 18.50 10.07
CA GLY A 81 12.29 18.37 8.94
C GLY A 81 12.37 17.06 8.15
N LYS A 82 12.83 15.94 8.75
CA LYS A 82 12.87 14.62 8.08
C LYS A 82 11.50 14.16 7.61
N SER A 83 10.50 14.19 8.48
CA SER A 83 9.13 13.83 8.13
C SER A 83 8.57 14.76 7.05
N THR A 84 8.91 16.06 7.10
CA THR A 84 8.54 17.04 6.07
C THR A 84 9.16 16.70 4.71
N LEU A 85 10.45 16.34 4.66
CA LEU A 85 11.14 15.92 3.43
C LEU A 85 10.45 14.70 2.80
N VAL A 86 10.15 13.67 3.59
CA VAL A 86 9.49 12.44 3.11
C VAL A 86 8.07 12.73 2.64
N SER A 87 7.29 13.49 3.42
CA SER A 87 5.93 13.85 3.04
C SER A 87 5.91 14.67 1.75
N TYR A 88 6.88 15.57 1.56
CA TYR A 88 7.01 16.36 0.34
C TYR A 88 7.37 15.46 -0.85
N TYR A 89 8.40 14.63 -0.74
CA TYR A 89 8.78 13.66 -1.78
C TYR A 89 7.60 12.79 -2.17
N LEU A 90 6.91 12.21 -1.18
CA LEU A 90 5.75 11.36 -1.43
C LEU A 90 4.64 12.14 -2.15
N ASN A 91 4.38 13.40 -1.80
CA ASN A 91 3.36 14.19 -2.48
C ASN A 91 3.69 14.42 -3.97
N GLN A 92 4.97 14.64 -4.30
CA GLN A 92 5.43 14.85 -5.68
C GLN A 92 5.42 13.56 -6.51
N HIS A 93 5.67 12.41 -5.89
CA HIS A 93 5.85 11.12 -6.58
C HIS A 93 4.68 10.13 -6.38
N LYS A 94 3.64 10.49 -5.61
CA LYS A 94 2.50 9.62 -5.27
C LYS A 94 1.82 8.96 -6.47
N GLU A 95 1.85 9.60 -7.64
CA GLU A 95 1.21 9.06 -8.82
C GLU A 95 1.91 7.83 -9.39
N ALA A 96 3.22 7.67 -9.13
CA ALA A 96 4.02 6.53 -9.57
C ALA A 96 3.71 5.23 -8.81
N TYR A 97 3.06 5.32 -7.64
CA TYR A 97 2.75 4.15 -6.82
C TYR A 97 1.30 3.70 -7.01
N ASN A 98 1.07 2.38 -7.06
CA ASN A 98 -0.30 1.84 -7.10
C ASN A 98 -1.08 2.15 -5.82
N TYR A 99 -0.37 2.11 -4.68
CA TYR A 99 -0.87 2.45 -3.36
C TYR A 99 0.24 3.15 -2.58
N TYR A 100 -0.10 4.14 -1.76
CA TYR A 100 0.87 4.84 -0.93
C TYR A 100 0.28 5.27 0.42
N GLY A 101 1.15 5.53 1.39
CA GLY A 101 0.74 5.70 2.77
C GLY A 101 1.73 6.46 3.63
N PHE A 102 1.22 7.13 4.66
CA PHE A 102 2.04 7.68 5.73
C PHE A 102 1.51 7.18 7.06
N ILE A 103 2.38 6.54 7.85
CA ILE A 103 2.03 5.97 9.15
C ILE A 103 2.98 6.54 10.18
N GLN A 104 2.43 7.25 11.15
CA GLN A 104 3.18 7.68 12.32
C GLN A 104 3.27 6.52 13.30
N VAL A 105 4.48 6.13 13.65
CA VAL A 105 4.77 5.10 14.64
C VAL A 105 5.35 5.79 15.86
N ASP A 106 4.78 5.51 17.03
CA ASP A 106 5.21 6.06 18.30
C ASP A 106 5.73 4.94 19.22
N ASN A 107 4.84 4.11 19.75
CA ASN A 107 5.16 3.13 20.80
C ASN A 107 5.06 1.68 20.32
N ASP A 108 4.05 1.35 19.51
CA ASP A 108 3.82 -0.02 19.03
C ASP A 108 3.54 -0.03 17.53
N ILE A 109 4.58 -0.42 16.78
CA ILE A 109 4.51 -0.54 15.32
C ILE A 109 3.41 -1.49 14.86
N LYS A 110 3.14 -2.58 15.57
CA LYS A 110 2.09 -3.53 15.18
C LYS A 110 0.73 -2.88 15.31
N LEU A 111 0.45 -2.29 16.47
CA LEU A 111 -0.82 -1.63 16.74
C LEU A 111 -1.05 -0.46 15.77
N ASN A 112 -0.06 0.41 15.58
CA ASN A 112 -0.19 1.56 14.67
C ASN A 112 -0.42 1.11 13.22
N LEU A 113 0.31 0.09 12.76
CA LEU A 113 0.18 -0.42 11.38
C LEU A 113 -1.18 -1.07 11.15
N VAL A 114 -1.62 -1.97 12.05
CA VAL A 114 -2.92 -2.64 11.95
C VAL A 114 -4.04 -1.61 11.98
N THR A 115 -3.99 -0.65 12.89
CA THR A 115 -5.01 0.40 13.03
C THR A 115 -5.08 1.30 11.78
N ALA A 116 -3.93 1.70 11.25
CA ALA A 116 -3.87 2.54 10.05
C ALA A 116 -4.43 1.81 8.81
N LEU A 117 -4.04 0.55 8.61
CA LEU A 117 -4.40 -0.18 7.40
C LEU A 117 -5.79 -0.81 7.46
N SER A 118 -6.27 -1.24 8.63
CA SER A 118 -7.58 -1.89 8.78
C SER A 118 -8.73 -1.05 8.23
N THR A 119 -8.70 0.26 8.51
CA THR A 119 -9.70 1.21 8.01
C THR A 119 -9.73 1.29 6.48
N SER A 120 -8.56 1.26 5.84
CA SER A 120 -8.45 1.45 4.39
C SER A 120 -8.60 0.17 3.59
N LEU A 121 -8.31 -0.97 4.23
CA LEU A 121 -8.40 -2.31 3.63
C LEU A 121 -9.68 -3.05 4.04
N ASN A 122 -10.55 -2.43 4.83
CA ASN A 122 -11.78 -3.01 5.36
C ASN A 122 -11.54 -4.39 6.03
N LEU A 123 -10.44 -4.50 6.78
CA LEU A 123 -10.10 -5.72 7.49
C LEU A 123 -11.09 -5.93 8.62
N GLN A 124 -11.88 -7.01 8.53
CA GLN A 124 -12.73 -7.44 9.63
C GLN A 124 -11.82 -8.12 10.66
N SER A 125 -11.74 -7.57 11.87
CA SER A 125 -11.04 -8.26 12.96
C SER A 125 -11.92 -9.41 13.44
N GLU A 126 -11.50 -10.64 13.18
CA GLU A 126 -11.94 -11.76 13.99
C GLU A 126 -11.41 -11.52 15.41
N LYS A 127 -12.27 -11.66 16.42
CA LYS A 127 -12.05 -11.26 17.81
C LYS A 127 -10.58 -11.31 18.24
N ILE A 128 -10.04 -10.14 18.53
CA ILE A 128 -8.74 -9.98 19.17
C ILE A 128 -8.99 -10.03 20.68
N ASP A 129 -9.27 -11.22 21.22
CA ASP A 129 -9.39 -11.42 22.66
C ASP A 129 -8.02 -11.84 23.30
N ASP A 130 -6.92 -11.88 22.52
CA ASP A 130 -5.60 -12.38 22.95
C ASP A 130 -4.38 -11.47 22.60
N LEU A 131 -4.53 -10.14 22.53
CA LEU A 131 -3.38 -9.21 22.44
C LEU A 131 -3.11 -8.49 23.78
#